data_AF-R7NB40-F1
#
_entry.id   AF-R7NB40-F1
#
_cell.length_a   1.000
_cell.length_b   1.000
_cell.length_c   1.000
_cell.angle_alpha   90.00
_cell.angle_beta   90.00
_cell.angle_gamma   90.00
#
_symmetry.space_group_name_H-M   'P 1'
#
loop_
_entity.id
_entity.type
_entity.pdbx_description
1 polymer ?
#
loop_
_entity_poly.entity_id
_entity_poly.type
_entity_poly.pdbx_seq_one_letter_code
_entity_poly.pdbx_strand_id
1 'polypeptide(L)'
;MKKIIHNPNNLKKEEIQEEKKKSRIILINKNKMILIRYANTIMLPGGKKERKETSEEALIRELKEELGIEFKKNVLTPIVSIDHFQKDYPLRKEIARINREVTTDYYYLETDQELVFNIDNLSRNEKNNDFEILSIDLKNILSYIKNYSSENPRAKYFQEDLLLVLKYYFETRKKLIDLHTHSIYSDGELSPEELIKLAKEKNIGTIALTDHDTIAGNLYLQKHGFFIDKEIRVIPGIELSAKVPKGRMHILGYNIDLFNPALNNKMKELQNNSLNSVLSILEQIKRDYGIIFTYDEIKELINAPHNLGRPDIAKLCIKNGYAKTVKEAFDLYLVDAYQKTRKDNKGLSFKECLKLILDSGGIPVLAHPYSLELNEKELLILIKEMISNGLQGIEVYHSHHTQEQIKLYLEIAKKYNLLISGGTDYHGKIVKPDIELGTGHNNNIQIRSLSLLNHLNNKR
;
A
#
# COMPACT_ATOMS: atom_id res chain seq x y z
N MET A 1 -17.86 4.73 -2.25
CA MET A 1 -17.50 4.98 -3.67
C MET A 1 -16.76 6.32 -3.75
N LYS A 2 -15.57 6.38 -4.36
CA LYS A 2 -14.80 7.62 -4.51
C LYS A 2 -15.53 8.57 -5.49
N LYS A 3 -15.58 9.88 -5.19
CA LYS A 3 -16.15 10.90 -6.09
C LYS A 3 -15.07 11.66 -6.86
N ILE A 4 -15.33 11.95 -8.13
CA ILE A 4 -14.42 12.66 -9.03
C ILE A 4 -15.21 13.70 -9.80
N ILE A 5 -14.65 14.90 -9.90
CA ILE A 5 -15.20 15.98 -10.72
C ILE A 5 -14.39 16.05 -12.01
N HIS A 6 -15.06 15.88 -13.15
CA HIS A 6 -14.49 16.08 -14.47
C HIS A 6 -15.14 17.30 -15.13
N ASN A 7 -14.47 18.44 -15.04
CA ASN A 7 -14.97 19.72 -15.54
C ASN A 7 -13.99 20.37 -16.53
N PRO A 8 -13.84 19.80 -17.75
CA PRO A 8 -12.88 20.29 -18.73
C PRO A 8 -13.20 21.70 -19.25
N ASN A 9 -14.46 22.13 -19.10
CA ASN A 9 -14.94 23.44 -19.56
C ASN A 9 -14.99 24.49 -18.45
N ASN A 10 -14.53 24.17 -17.23
CA ASN A 10 -14.59 25.05 -16.05
C ASN A 10 -15.97 25.67 -15.80
N LEU A 11 -17.04 24.92 -16.08
CA LEU A 11 -18.41 25.37 -15.83
C LEU A 11 -18.66 25.52 -14.33
N LYS A 12 -19.24 26.63 -13.90
CA LYS A 12 -19.72 26.82 -12.54
C LYS A 12 -21.04 26.11 -12.34
N LYS A 13 -21.34 25.72 -11.10
CA LYS A 13 -22.59 25.03 -10.76
C LYS A 13 -23.83 25.86 -11.09
N GLU A 14 -23.74 27.19 -10.96
CA GLU A 14 -24.78 28.15 -11.32
C GLU A 14 -25.08 28.17 -12.83
N GLU A 15 -24.13 27.74 -13.66
CA GLU A 15 -24.29 27.68 -15.11
C GLU A 15 -24.99 26.40 -15.56
N ILE A 16 -25.24 25.43 -14.66
CA ILE A 16 -25.86 24.14 -14.96
C ILE A 16 -27.37 24.29 -15.01
N GLN A 17 -27.96 23.83 -16.11
CA GLN A 17 -29.39 23.96 -16.40
C GLN A 17 -30.10 22.60 -16.33
N GLU A 18 -29.35 21.50 -16.40
CA GLU A 18 -29.91 20.15 -16.32
C GLU A 18 -28.95 19.21 -15.60
N GLU A 19 -29.44 18.52 -14.57
CA GLU A 19 -28.71 17.46 -13.87
C GLU A 19 -29.23 16.09 -14.31
N LYS A 20 -28.31 15.18 -14.64
CA LYS A 20 -28.63 13.78 -14.98
C LYS A 20 -27.88 12.84 -14.07
N LYS A 21 -28.54 11.75 -13.68
CA LYS A 21 -27.93 10.65 -12.95
C LYS A 21 -27.97 9.39 -13.79
N LYS A 22 -26.83 8.71 -13.87
CA LYS A 22 -26.63 7.48 -14.62
C LYS A 22 -25.94 6.44 -13.74
N SER A 23 -26.11 5.19 -14.12
CA SER A 23 -25.36 4.07 -13.56
C SER A 23 -24.78 3.25 -14.70
N ARG A 24 -23.52 2.84 -14.60
CA ARG A 24 -22.88 1.98 -15.61
C ARG A 24 -22.06 0.87 -14.94
N ILE A 25 -21.82 -0.21 -15.68
CA ILE A 25 -21.13 -1.39 -15.14
C ILE A 25 -19.97 -1.87 -16.02
N ILE A 26 -18.85 -2.22 -15.39
CA ILE A 26 -17.87 -3.13 -15.98
C ILE A 26 -18.35 -4.56 -15.71
N LEU A 27 -18.96 -5.17 -16.72
CA LEU A 27 -19.38 -6.56 -16.67
C LEU A 27 -18.29 -7.44 -17.28
N ILE A 28 -17.68 -8.31 -16.47
CA ILE A 28 -16.72 -9.31 -16.92
C ILE A 28 -17.39 -10.68 -16.92
N ASN A 29 -17.33 -11.37 -18.07
CA ASN A 29 -17.75 -12.75 -18.20
C ASN A 29 -16.62 -13.62 -18.72
N LYS A 30 -16.21 -14.65 -17.97
CA LYS A 30 -15.14 -15.57 -18.35
C LYS A 30 -13.89 -14.84 -18.90
N ASN A 31 -13.46 -13.81 -18.16
CA ASN A 31 -12.32 -12.93 -18.48
C ASN A 31 -12.48 -12.02 -19.73
N LYS A 32 -13.71 -11.87 -20.26
CA LYS A 32 -14.03 -10.92 -21.31
C LYS A 32 -14.90 -9.80 -20.76
N MET A 33 -14.53 -8.55 -21.05
CA MET A 33 -15.35 -7.39 -20.73
C MET A 33 -16.43 -7.20 -21.78
N ILE A 34 -17.66 -7.01 -21.32
CA ILE A 34 -18.81 -6.68 -22.16
C ILE A 34 -18.87 -5.17 -22.36
N LEU A 35 -18.87 -4.76 -23.63
CA LEU A 35 -19.09 -3.40 -24.08
C LEU A 35 -20.33 -3.35 -24.97
N ILE A 36 -20.94 -2.19 -25.02
CA ILE A 36 -22.02 -1.89 -25.96
C ILE A 36 -21.50 -0.88 -26.97
N ARG A 37 -21.78 -1.11 -28.25
CA ARG A 37 -21.60 -0.13 -29.31
C ARG A 37 -22.96 0.39 -29.79
N TYR A 38 -23.10 1.70 -29.79
CA TYR A 38 -24.21 2.41 -30.43
C TYR A 38 -23.63 3.37 -31.48
N ALA A 39 -24.01 3.18 -32.75
CA ALA A 39 -23.37 3.82 -33.89
C ALA A 39 -21.83 3.68 -33.78
N ASN A 40 -21.11 4.80 -33.70
CA ASN A 40 -19.64 4.80 -33.60
C ASN A 40 -19.12 4.91 -32.16
N THR A 41 -19.99 4.85 -31.14
CA THR A 41 -19.59 5.05 -29.74
C THR A 41 -19.64 3.73 -28.97
N ILE A 42 -18.51 3.35 -28.35
CA ILE A 42 -18.44 2.25 -27.40
C ILE A 42 -18.62 2.78 -25.98
N MET A 43 -19.35 2.03 -25.14
CA MET A 43 -19.61 2.38 -23.76
C MET A 43 -19.85 1.15 -22.88
N LEU A 44 -19.79 1.35 -21.56
CA LEU A 44 -20.19 0.35 -20.58
C LEU A 44 -21.72 0.18 -20.55
N PRO A 45 -22.25 -1.04 -20.39
CA PRO A 45 -23.67 -1.27 -20.18
C PRO A 45 -24.28 -0.46 -19.03
N GLY A 46 -25.59 -0.23 -19.10
CA GLY A 46 -26.36 0.54 -18.14
C GLY A 46 -26.71 1.94 -18.63
N GLY A 47 -27.63 2.58 -17.92
CA GLY A 47 -28.29 3.77 -18.44
C GLY A 47 -28.72 4.76 -17.38
N LYS A 48 -29.92 5.31 -17.59
CA LYS A 48 -30.43 6.43 -16.79
C LYS A 48 -31.02 5.90 -15.49
N LYS A 49 -30.79 6.65 -14.42
CA LYS A 49 -31.45 6.41 -13.14
C LYS A 49 -32.83 7.06 -13.10
N GLU A 50 -33.87 6.29 -12.84
CA GLU A 50 -35.22 6.83 -12.70
C GLU A 50 -35.48 7.43 -11.31
N ARG A 51 -36.60 8.15 -11.18
CA ARG A 51 -36.98 8.81 -9.93
C ARG A 51 -37.41 7.75 -8.92
N LYS A 52 -36.74 7.73 -7.75
CA LYS A 52 -36.92 6.80 -6.61
C LYS A 52 -36.13 5.49 -6.68
N GLU A 53 -35.39 5.21 -7.75
CA GLU A 53 -34.49 4.06 -7.78
C GLU A 53 -33.15 4.38 -7.09
N THR A 54 -32.51 3.34 -6.54
CA THR A 54 -31.07 3.37 -6.23
C THR A 54 -30.24 3.22 -7.51
N SER A 55 -28.94 3.54 -7.45
CA SER A 55 -28.07 3.41 -8.62
C SER A 55 -27.89 1.96 -9.06
N GLU A 56 -27.92 1.02 -8.10
CA GLU A 56 -27.90 -0.42 -8.35
C GLU A 56 -29.21 -0.95 -8.95
N GLU A 57 -30.36 -0.51 -8.45
CA GLU A 57 -31.67 -0.90 -9.02
C GLU A 57 -31.81 -0.46 -10.47
N ALA A 58 -31.43 0.79 -10.78
CA ALA A 58 -31.43 1.28 -12.15
C ALA A 58 -30.52 0.42 -13.04
N LEU A 59 -29.33 0.05 -12.55
CA LEU A 59 -28.38 -0.75 -13.33
C LEU A 59 -28.88 -2.17 -13.59
N ILE A 60 -29.49 -2.83 -12.59
CA ILE A 60 -30.09 -4.16 -12.76
C ILE A 60 -31.26 -4.12 -13.76
N ARG A 61 -32.11 -3.09 -13.69
CA ARG A 61 -33.20 -2.89 -14.66
C ARG A 61 -32.67 -2.71 -16.07
N GLU A 62 -31.71 -1.79 -16.27
CA GLU A 62 -31.13 -1.51 -17.58
C GLU A 62 -30.42 -2.74 -18.17
N LEU A 63 -29.71 -3.53 -17.37
CA LEU A 63 -29.10 -4.78 -17.85
C LEU A 63 -30.13 -5.81 -18.29
N LYS A 64 -31.28 -5.89 -17.61
CA LYS A 64 -32.39 -6.74 -18.02
C LYS A 64 -33.06 -6.23 -19.29
N GLU A 65 -33.26 -4.92 -19.40
CA GLU A 65 -33.96 -4.30 -20.53
C GLU A 65 -33.11 -4.25 -21.80
N GLU A 66 -31.84 -3.81 -21.71
CA GLU A 66 -30.93 -3.64 -22.84
C GLU A 66 -30.27 -4.96 -23.28
N LEU A 67 -29.91 -5.82 -22.32
CA LEU A 67 -29.11 -7.01 -22.57
C LEU A 67 -29.84 -8.32 -22.28
N GLY A 68 -31.04 -8.29 -21.70
CA GLY A 68 -31.76 -9.50 -21.29
C GLY A 68 -31.12 -10.24 -20.10
N ILE A 69 -30.19 -9.60 -19.39
CA ILE A 69 -29.45 -10.26 -18.30
C ILE A 69 -30.08 -9.93 -16.94
N GLU A 70 -30.42 -10.97 -16.18
CA GLU A 70 -30.93 -10.83 -14.82
C GLU A 70 -29.83 -11.09 -13.77
N PHE A 71 -29.75 -10.19 -12.79
CA PHE A 71 -28.88 -10.32 -11.63
C PHE A 71 -29.66 -10.08 -10.34
N LYS A 72 -29.20 -10.67 -9.24
CA LYS A 72 -29.73 -10.42 -7.90
C LYS A 72 -29.27 -9.04 -7.40
N LYS A 73 -30.06 -8.38 -6.55
CA LYS A 73 -29.60 -7.19 -5.81
C LYS A 73 -28.41 -7.56 -4.90
N ASN A 74 -27.55 -6.57 -4.64
CA ASN A 74 -26.35 -6.62 -3.79
C ASN A 74 -25.18 -7.45 -4.35
N VAL A 75 -25.15 -7.73 -5.66
CA VAL A 75 -24.00 -8.42 -6.30
C VAL A 75 -23.03 -7.44 -6.95
N LEU A 76 -23.40 -6.16 -7.06
CA LEU A 76 -22.62 -5.14 -7.77
C LEU A 76 -21.60 -4.49 -6.84
N THR A 77 -20.34 -4.42 -7.27
CA THR A 77 -19.29 -3.78 -6.48
C THR A 77 -19.03 -2.35 -6.97
N PRO A 78 -19.09 -1.33 -6.10
CA PRO A 78 -18.89 0.07 -6.50
C PRO A 78 -17.41 0.35 -6.86
N ILE A 79 -17.19 1.10 -7.96
CA ILE A 79 -15.85 1.57 -8.39
C ILE A 79 -15.67 3.04 -8.01
N VAL A 80 -16.39 3.93 -8.70
CA VAL A 80 -16.17 5.38 -8.68
C VAL A 80 -17.44 6.10 -9.14
N SER A 81 -17.67 7.30 -8.63
CA SER A 81 -18.74 8.20 -9.08
C SER A 81 -18.07 9.41 -9.74
N ILE A 82 -18.48 9.75 -10.96
CA ILE A 82 -17.88 10.83 -11.74
C ILE A 82 -18.95 11.85 -12.10
N ASP A 83 -18.71 13.11 -11.73
CA ASP A 83 -19.53 14.27 -12.08
C ASP A 83 -18.94 14.93 -13.34
N HIS A 84 -19.63 14.77 -14.47
CA HIS A 84 -19.22 15.27 -15.77
C HIS A 84 -19.92 16.58 -16.12
N PHE A 85 -19.14 17.65 -16.28
CA PHE A 85 -19.65 18.96 -16.69
C PHE A 85 -19.52 19.10 -18.21
N GLN A 86 -20.66 19.03 -18.90
CA GLN A 86 -20.74 19.03 -20.35
C GLN A 86 -21.41 20.30 -20.87
N LYS A 87 -20.80 20.87 -21.92
CA LYS A 87 -21.39 21.95 -22.71
C LYS A 87 -21.92 21.35 -24.00
N ASP A 88 -23.24 21.31 -24.18
CA ASP A 88 -23.81 20.80 -25.44
C ASP A 88 -23.41 21.68 -26.62
N TYR A 89 -22.90 21.05 -27.68
CA TYR A 89 -22.78 21.66 -28.99
C TYR A 89 -24.03 21.29 -29.81
N PRO A 90 -24.80 22.27 -30.32
CA PRO A 90 -26.06 21.96 -31.00
C PRO A 90 -25.81 21.21 -32.31
N LEU A 91 -26.55 20.11 -32.52
CA LEU A 91 -26.60 19.37 -33.79
C LEU A 91 -27.43 20.11 -34.86
N ARG A 92 -28.26 21.09 -34.48
CA ARG A 92 -29.09 21.91 -35.40
C ARG A 92 -29.16 23.36 -34.91
N LYS A 93 -29.21 24.32 -35.84
CA LYS A 93 -29.12 25.78 -35.60
C LYS A 93 -30.18 26.39 -34.68
N GLU A 94 -31.22 25.65 -34.30
CA GLU A 94 -32.42 26.18 -33.61
C GLU A 94 -32.60 25.67 -32.16
N ILE A 95 -31.69 24.85 -31.63
CA ILE A 95 -31.81 24.31 -30.26
C ILE A 95 -30.97 25.14 -29.29
N ALA A 96 -31.59 25.62 -28.21
CA ALA A 96 -30.93 26.34 -27.13
C ALA A 96 -29.81 25.49 -26.50
N ARG A 97 -28.66 26.12 -26.21
CA ARG A 97 -27.50 25.49 -25.59
C ARG A 97 -27.85 25.14 -24.13
N ILE A 98 -27.67 23.89 -23.72
CA ILE A 98 -27.91 23.46 -22.33
C ILE A 98 -26.61 22.96 -21.70
N ASN A 99 -26.19 23.61 -20.61
CA ASN A 99 -25.08 23.12 -19.79
C ASN A 99 -25.60 22.04 -18.83
N ARG A 100 -24.91 20.90 -18.78
CA ARG A 100 -25.34 19.75 -17.98
C ARG A 100 -24.28 19.27 -17.01
N GLU A 101 -24.74 18.81 -15.85
CA GLU A 101 -23.97 17.98 -14.93
C GLU A 101 -24.51 16.55 -15.01
N VAL A 102 -23.65 15.61 -15.39
CA VAL A 102 -24.01 14.19 -15.47
C VAL A 102 -23.22 13.44 -14.41
N THR A 103 -23.87 13.06 -13.32
CA THR A 103 -23.29 12.14 -12.32
C THR A 103 -23.47 10.71 -12.81
N THR A 104 -22.37 10.00 -13.00
CA THR A 104 -22.40 8.57 -13.35
C THR A 104 -21.76 7.75 -12.24
N ASP A 105 -22.54 6.85 -11.63
CA ASP A 105 -22.05 5.87 -10.67
C ASP A 105 -21.59 4.60 -11.42
N TYR A 106 -20.32 4.23 -11.25
CA TYR A 106 -19.72 3.08 -11.91
C TYR A 106 -19.57 1.90 -10.94
N TYR A 107 -19.99 0.73 -11.40
CA TYR A 107 -19.90 -0.55 -10.68
C TYR A 107 -19.13 -1.58 -11.51
N TYR A 108 -18.73 -2.69 -10.91
CA TYR A 108 -18.32 -3.88 -11.64
C TYR A 108 -19.02 -5.13 -11.11
N LEU A 109 -19.09 -6.14 -11.99
CA LEU A 109 -19.50 -7.50 -11.68
C LEU A 109 -18.66 -8.46 -12.51
N GLU A 110 -18.22 -9.55 -11.88
CA GLU A 110 -17.61 -10.67 -12.57
C GLU A 110 -18.47 -11.91 -12.39
N THR A 111 -18.69 -12.64 -13.48
CA THR A 111 -19.52 -13.84 -13.46
C THR A 111 -19.03 -14.86 -14.46
N ASP A 112 -19.11 -16.14 -14.10
CA ASP A 112 -18.88 -17.26 -15.02
C ASP A 112 -20.20 -17.84 -15.57
N GLN A 113 -21.33 -17.27 -15.17
CA GLN A 113 -22.65 -17.62 -15.70
C GLN A 113 -22.67 -17.47 -17.23
N GLU A 114 -23.37 -18.37 -17.90
CA GLU A 114 -23.64 -18.20 -19.33
C GLU A 114 -24.56 -16.99 -19.53
N LEU A 115 -24.05 -15.97 -20.22
CA LEU A 115 -24.82 -14.77 -20.56
C LEU A 115 -25.54 -15.01 -21.88
N VAL A 116 -26.86 -15.11 -21.81
CA VAL A 116 -27.73 -15.12 -23.00
C VAL A 116 -28.21 -13.69 -23.20
N PHE A 117 -27.79 -13.07 -24.31
CA PHE A 117 -28.20 -11.71 -24.63
C PHE A 117 -29.53 -11.73 -25.37
N ASN A 118 -30.53 -11.00 -24.88
CA ASN A 118 -31.80 -10.80 -25.58
C ASN A 118 -31.96 -9.31 -25.91
N ILE A 119 -31.94 -8.99 -27.20
CA ILE A 119 -31.98 -7.64 -27.75
C ILE A 119 -33.35 -7.30 -28.39
N ASP A 120 -34.36 -8.13 -28.16
CA ASP A 120 -35.69 -7.94 -28.77
C ASP A 120 -36.36 -6.64 -28.31
N ASN A 121 -36.02 -6.18 -27.10
CA ASN A 121 -36.55 -4.98 -26.46
C ASN A 121 -35.90 -3.66 -26.91
N LEU A 122 -34.88 -3.70 -27.78
CA LEU A 122 -34.26 -2.47 -28.29
C LEU A 122 -35.29 -1.58 -28.98
N SER A 123 -35.23 -0.28 -28.72
CA SER A 123 -36.05 0.73 -29.37
C SER A 123 -35.78 0.77 -30.89
N ARG A 124 -36.72 1.34 -31.66
CA ARG A 124 -36.55 1.51 -33.12
C ARG A 124 -35.28 2.28 -33.47
N ASN A 125 -34.89 3.26 -32.66
CA ASN A 125 -33.68 4.05 -32.90
C ASN A 125 -32.40 3.27 -32.61
N GLU A 126 -32.43 2.34 -31.65
CA GLU A 126 -31.28 1.49 -31.29
C GLU A 126 -31.07 0.41 -32.36
N LYS A 127 -32.16 -0.19 -32.84
CA LYS A 127 -32.14 -1.14 -33.96
C LYS A 127 -31.65 -0.49 -35.26
N ASN A 128 -31.92 0.80 -35.48
CA ASN A 128 -31.50 1.54 -36.67
C ASN A 128 -30.06 2.10 -36.60
N ASN A 129 -29.42 2.11 -35.43
CA ASN A 129 -28.08 2.70 -35.22
C ASN A 129 -26.99 1.64 -34.96
N ASP A 130 -27.11 0.46 -35.58
CA ASP A 130 -26.10 -0.62 -35.51
C ASP A 130 -25.65 -0.99 -34.09
N PHE A 131 -26.63 -1.23 -33.21
CA PHE A 131 -26.33 -1.76 -31.87
C PHE A 131 -25.56 -3.07 -31.94
N GLU A 132 -24.43 -3.14 -31.25
CA GLU A 132 -23.62 -4.35 -31.14
C GLU A 132 -23.15 -4.57 -29.70
N ILE A 133 -23.20 -5.82 -29.26
CA ILE A 133 -22.59 -6.26 -28.00
C ILE A 133 -21.19 -6.77 -28.33
N LEU A 134 -20.19 -6.14 -27.75
CA LEU A 134 -18.79 -6.47 -27.94
C LEU A 134 -18.28 -7.25 -26.71
N SER A 135 -17.62 -8.38 -26.96
CA SER A 135 -16.98 -9.19 -25.92
C SER A 135 -15.47 -9.20 -26.13
N ILE A 136 -14.77 -8.38 -25.34
CA ILE A 136 -13.34 -8.13 -25.53
C ILE A 136 -12.55 -8.77 -24.39
N ASP A 137 -11.52 -9.56 -24.70
CA ASP A 137 -10.62 -10.12 -23.68
C ASP A 137 -10.04 -9.01 -22.81
N LEU A 138 -10.16 -9.14 -21.48
CA LEU A 138 -9.74 -8.13 -20.52
C LEU A 138 -8.27 -7.74 -20.70
N LYS A 139 -7.41 -8.66 -21.15
CA LYS A 139 -5.98 -8.38 -21.41
C LYS A 139 -5.77 -7.39 -22.56
N ASN A 140 -6.71 -7.32 -23.49
CA ASN A 140 -6.65 -6.50 -24.71
C ASN A 140 -7.50 -5.22 -24.60
N ILE A 141 -8.21 -5.01 -23.49
CA ILE A 141 -9.25 -3.97 -23.43
C ILE A 141 -8.69 -2.56 -23.59
N LEU A 142 -7.55 -2.27 -22.95
CA LEU A 142 -6.93 -0.95 -23.00
C LEU A 142 -6.42 -0.62 -24.40
N SER A 143 -5.80 -1.59 -25.10
CA SER A 143 -5.37 -1.41 -26.49
C SER A 143 -6.56 -1.28 -27.43
N TYR A 144 -7.61 -2.08 -27.23
CA TYR A 144 -8.83 -2.03 -28.04
C TYR A 144 -9.46 -0.64 -28.00
N ILE A 145 -9.68 -0.08 -26.81
CA ILE A 145 -10.32 1.23 -26.65
C ILE A 145 -9.45 2.35 -27.24
N LYS A 146 -8.12 2.29 -27.07
CA LYS A 146 -7.19 3.29 -27.63
C LYS A 146 -7.18 3.27 -29.15
N ASN A 147 -7.15 2.09 -29.76
CA ASN A 147 -7.18 1.94 -31.22
C ASN A 147 -8.52 2.43 -31.78
N TYR A 148 -9.63 1.96 -31.18
CA TYR A 148 -10.98 2.37 -31.57
C TYR A 148 -11.18 3.89 -31.45
N SER A 149 -10.54 4.54 -30.46
CA SER A 149 -10.56 5.99 -30.29
C SER A 149 -9.87 6.76 -31.41
N SER A 150 -8.76 6.21 -31.89
CA SER A 150 -7.98 6.80 -32.98
C SER A 150 -8.74 6.70 -34.31
N GLU A 151 -9.49 5.61 -34.50
CA GLU A 151 -10.34 5.39 -35.69
C GLU A 151 -11.66 6.18 -35.63
N ASN A 152 -12.14 6.56 -34.44
CA ASN A 152 -13.44 7.24 -34.25
C ASN A 152 -13.32 8.55 -33.43
N PRO A 153 -12.74 9.63 -33.99
CA PRO A 153 -12.46 10.86 -33.25
C PRO A 153 -13.69 11.54 -32.66
N ARG A 154 -14.87 11.35 -33.27
CA ARG A 154 -16.15 11.91 -32.79
C ARG A 154 -16.63 11.28 -31.47
N ALA A 155 -16.12 10.11 -31.11
CA ALA A 155 -16.44 9.40 -29.87
C ALA A 155 -15.36 9.57 -28.77
N LYS A 156 -14.33 10.39 -29.02
CA LYS A 156 -13.15 10.54 -28.15
C LYS A 156 -13.49 10.84 -26.70
N TYR A 157 -14.43 11.76 -26.47
CA TYR A 157 -14.87 12.13 -25.12
C TYR A 157 -15.39 10.93 -24.31
N PHE A 158 -16.25 10.10 -24.90
CA PHE A 158 -16.80 8.91 -24.23
C PHE A 158 -15.73 7.84 -23.95
N GLN A 159 -14.67 7.80 -24.75
CA GLN A 159 -13.58 6.84 -24.58
C GLN A 159 -12.56 7.29 -23.52
N GLU A 160 -12.33 8.59 -23.37
CA GLU A 160 -11.53 9.13 -22.26
C GLU A 160 -12.18 8.80 -20.91
N ASP A 161 -13.50 8.94 -20.82
CA ASP A 161 -14.28 8.53 -19.66
C ASP A 161 -14.14 7.02 -19.38
N LEU A 162 -14.25 6.19 -20.43
CA LEU A 162 -14.07 4.75 -20.32
C LEU A 162 -12.68 4.37 -19.82
N LEU A 163 -11.62 5.00 -20.35
CA LEU A 163 -10.24 4.78 -19.91
C LEU A 163 -10.03 5.23 -18.45
N LEU A 164 -10.66 6.34 -18.04
CA LEU A 164 -10.62 6.81 -16.66
C LEU A 164 -11.27 5.81 -15.71
N VAL A 165 -12.45 5.29 -16.05
CA VAL A 165 -13.16 4.29 -15.22
C VAL A 165 -12.37 2.99 -15.17
N LEU A 166 -11.81 2.53 -16.31
CA LEU A 166 -10.97 1.33 -16.35
C LEU A 166 -9.72 1.47 -15.50
N LYS A 167 -9.10 2.65 -15.47
CA LYS A 167 -7.99 2.93 -14.54
C LYS A 167 -8.43 2.67 -13.10
N TYR A 168 -9.58 3.18 -12.67
CA TYR A 168 -10.09 2.93 -11.31
C TYR A 168 -10.47 1.47 -11.07
N TYR A 169 -11.04 0.78 -12.05
CA TYR A 169 -11.33 -0.66 -11.94
C TYR A 169 -10.07 -1.52 -11.81
N PHE A 170 -9.04 -1.25 -12.61
CA PHE A 170 -7.78 -1.97 -12.46
C PHE A 170 -7.09 -1.59 -11.15
N GLU A 171 -7.22 -0.35 -10.69
CA GLU A 171 -6.76 0.06 -9.36
C GLU A 171 -7.50 -0.69 -8.25
N THR A 172 -8.82 -0.89 -8.32
CA THR A 172 -9.55 -1.67 -7.30
C THR A 172 -9.13 -3.13 -7.26
N ARG A 173 -8.58 -3.67 -8.36
CA ARG A 173 -8.05 -5.04 -8.44
C ARG A 173 -6.60 -5.19 -8.05
N LYS A 174 -5.83 -4.11 -7.97
CA LYS A 174 -4.46 -4.21 -7.49
C LYS A 174 -4.51 -4.65 -6.03
N LYS A 175 -3.96 -5.84 -5.78
CA LYS A 175 -3.72 -6.32 -4.43
C LYS A 175 -2.94 -5.26 -3.64
N LEU A 176 -3.18 -5.22 -2.34
CA LEU A 176 -2.50 -4.27 -1.46
C LEU A 176 -0.99 -4.53 -1.43
N ILE A 177 -0.23 -3.52 -1.05
CA ILE A 177 1.21 -3.56 -0.87
C ILE A 177 1.52 -3.17 0.57
N ASP A 178 2.44 -3.89 1.20
CA ASP A 178 2.96 -3.54 2.51
C ASP A 178 4.48 -3.75 2.57
N LEU A 179 5.27 -2.68 2.45
CA LEU A 179 6.73 -2.79 2.39
C LEU A 179 7.41 -2.50 3.73
N HIS A 180 6.70 -2.55 4.85
CA HIS A 180 7.28 -2.28 6.17
C HIS A 180 6.60 -3.17 7.20
N THR A 181 7.22 -4.32 7.50
CA THR A 181 6.65 -5.33 8.39
C THR A 181 7.74 -6.03 9.19
N HIS A 182 7.38 -6.45 10.40
CA HIS A 182 8.30 -7.04 11.37
C HIS A 182 7.80 -8.40 11.86
N SER A 183 8.75 -9.26 12.19
CA SER A 183 8.54 -10.62 12.68
C SER A 183 9.18 -10.83 14.05
N ILE A 184 9.05 -12.05 14.59
CA ILE A 184 9.73 -12.46 15.82
C ILE A 184 11.27 -12.37 15.77
N TYR A 185 11.87 -12.18 14.58
CA TYR A 185 13.32 -12.00 14.47
C TYR A 185 13.77 -10.58 14.88
N SER A 186 12.85 -9.63 15.08
CA SER A 186 13.11 -8.37 15.79
C SER A 186 12.14 -8.18 16.97
N ASP A 187 11.06 -7.44 16.74
CA ASP A 187 10.09 -6.98 17.73
C ASP A 187 8.64 -7.15 17.24
N GLY A 188 8.46 -7.93 16.18
CA GLY A 188 7.16 -8.42 15.74
C GLY A 188 6.69 -9.65 16.55
N GLU A 189 5.39 -9.92 16.44
CA GLU A 189 4.72 -11.03 17.13
C GLU A 189 4.70 -12.33 16.31
N LEU A 190 4.60 -12.21 14.98
CA LEU A 190 4.39 -13.35 14.09
C LEU A 190 5.72 -13.87 13.55
N SER A 191 5.82 -15.20 13.37
CA SER A 191 6.90 -15.76 12.56
C SER A 191 6.84 -15.25 11.12
N PRO A 192 7.94 -15.27 10.36
CA PRO A 192 7.90 -14.89 8.95
C PRO A 192 6.85 -15.67 8.15
N GLU A 193 6.67 -16.97 8.41
CA GLU A 193 5.66 -17.79 7.73
C GLU A 193 4.23 -17.33 8.07
N GLU A 194 3.92 -17.12 9.35
CA GLU A 194 2.61 -16.63 9.79
C GLU A 194 2.30 -15.25 9.21
N LEU A 195 3.30 -14.38 9.13
CA LEU A 195 3.18 -13.05 8.54
C LEU A 195 2.83 -13.13 7.04
N ILE A 196 3.50 -13.99 6.27
CA ILE A 196 3.18 -14.19 4.85
C ILE A 196 1.78 -14.81 4.68
N LYS A 197 1.41 -15.77 5.53
CA LYS A 197 0.07 -16.37 5.51
C LYS A 197 -1.02 -15.32 5.76
N LEU A 198 -0.85 -14.50 6.80
CA LEU A 198 -1.77 -13.41 7.11
C LEU A 198 -1.85 -12.40 5.96
N ALA A 199 -0.74 -12.08 5.31
CA ALA A 199 -0.71 -11.19 4.16
C ALA A 199 -1.58 -11.72 3.00
N LYS A 200 -1.51 -13.02 2.71
CA LYS A 200 -2.36 -13.67 1.71
C LYS A 200 -3.84 -13.62 2.08
N GLU A 201 -4.18 -13.91 3.34
CA GLU A 201 -5.55 -13.83 3.85
C GLU A 201 -6.13 -12.40 3.74
N LYS A 202 -5.28 -11.38 3.90
CA LYS A 202 -5.63 -9.95 3.74
C LYS A 202 -5.57 -9.47 2.28
N ASN A 203 -5.39 -10.37 1.31
CA ASN A 203 -5.28 -10.07 -0.13
C ASN A 203 -4.18 -9.04 -0.48
N ILE A 204 -3.05 -9.12 0.24
CA ILE A 204 -1.82 -8.39 -0.06
C ILE A 204 -1.07 -9.13 -1.17
N GLY A 205 -0.61 -8.40 -2.17
CA GLY A 205 0.08 -8.96 -3.35
C GLY A 205 1.57 -8.72 -3.35
N THR A 206 2.06 -7.78 -2.55
CA THR A 206 3.50 -7.57 -2.35
C THR A 206 3.77 -7.19 -0.91
N ILE A 207 4.68 -7.91 -0.27
CA ILE A 207 5.11 -7.68 1.11
C ILE A 207 6.64 -7.62 1.20
N ALA A 208 7.19 -6.83 2.12
CA ALA A 208 8.60 -6.87 2.48
C ALA A 208 8.77 -7.13 3.98
N LEU A 209 9.63 -8.08 4.34
CA LEU A 209 10.04 -8.32 5.72
C LEU A 209 11.27 -7.46 6.03
N THR A 210 11.14 -6.57 7.01
CA THR A 210 12.10 -5.49 7.29
C THR A 210 12.47 -5.47 8.77
N ASP A 211 12.76 -6.63 9.36
CA ASP A 211 13.14 -6.74 10.78
C ASP A 211 14.28 -5.78 11.15
N HIS A 212 14.26 -5.28 12.39
CA HIS A 212 15.28 -4.37 12.91
C HIS A 212 16.66 -5.02 13.03
N ASP A 213 17.65 -4.43 12.35
CA ASP A 213 19.08 -4.75 12.48
C ASP A 213 19.43 -6.24 12.31
N THR A 214 18.63 -6.98 11.54
CA THR A 214 18.84 -8.39 11.24
C THR A 214 18.23 -8.77 9.89
N ILE A 215 18.77 -9.83 9.28
CA ILE A 215 18.17 -10.49 8.10
C ILE A 215 17.75 -11.94 8.40
N ALA A 216 17.77 -12.36 9.67
CA ALA A 216 17.50 -13.75 10.04
C ALA A 216 16.10 -14.22 9.59
N GLY A 217 15.08 -13.36 9.70
CA GLY A 217 13.74 -13.65 9.17
C GLY A 217 13.72 -13.81 7.65
N ASN A 218 14.47 -12.98 6.92
CA ASN A 218 14.61 -13.11 5.47
C ASN A 218 15.37 -14.38 5.05
N LEU A 219 16.40 -14.78 5.78
CA LEU A 219 17.10 -16.05 5.57
C LEU A 219 16.17 -17.25 5.84
N TYR A 220 15.30 -17.15 6.84
CA TYR A 220 14.25 -18.14 7.07
C TYR A 220 13.32 -18.24 5.85
N LEU A 221 12.82 -17.11 5.33
CA LEU A 221 11.96 -17.09 4.15
C LEU A 221 12.66 -17.65 2.91
N GLN A 222 13.95 -17.35 2.73
CA GLN A 222 14.78 -17.90 1.65
C GLN A 222 14.87 -19.43 1.75
N LYS A 223 15.16 -19.95 2.93
CA LYS A 223 15.31 -21.39 3.18
C LYS A 223 14.03 -22.17 2.90
N HIS A 224 12.87 -21.57 3.16
CA HIS A 224 11.56 -22.21 2.98
C HIS A 224 10.88 -21.85 1.65
N GLY A 225 11.57 -21.14 0.74
CA GLY A 225 11.09 -20.93 -0.63
C GLY A 225 10.01 -19.85 -0.80
N PHE A 226 9.81 -18.95 0.17
CA PHE A 226 8.76 -17.93 0.08
C PHE A 226 9.00 -16.85 -1.00
N PHE A 227 10.25 -16.64 -1.43
CA PHE A 227 10.56 -15.66 -2.49
C PHE A 227 10.09 -16.09 -3.90
N ILE A 228 9.75 -17.37 -4.09
CA ILE A 228 9.22 -17.91 -5.36
C ILE A 228 7.71 -18.19 -5.30
N ASP A 229 7.03 -17.71 -4.26
CA ASP A 229 5.58 -17.86 -4.11
C ASP A 229 4.83 -17.19 -5.28
N LYS A 230 3.78 -17.87 -5.79
CA LYS A 230 3.02 -17.42 -6.96
C LYS A 230 1.86 -16.50 -6.62
N GLU A 231 1.39 -16.50 -5.38
CA GLU A 231 0.21 -15.75 -4.94
C GLU A 231 0.58 -14.38 -4.36
N ILE A 232 1.76 -14.30 -3.73
CA ILE A 232 2.29 -13.08 -3.12
C ILE A 232 3.75 -12.90 -3.49
N ARG A 233 4.12 -11.67 -3.85
CA ARG A 233 5.52 -11.29 -4.04
C ARG A 233 6.12 -10.91 -2.69
N VAL A 234 7.14 -11.64 -2.26
CA VAL A 234 7.95 -11.28 -1.10
C VAL A 234 9.21 -10.55 -1.56
N ILE A 235 9.54 -9.43 -0.92
CA ILE A 235 10.75 -8.65 -1.19
C ILE A 235 11.67 -8.76 0.03
N PRO A 236 12.93 -9.18 -0.14
CA PRO A 236 13.86 -9.21 0.98
C PRO A 236 14.17 -7.78 1.40
N GLY A 237 14.03 -7.50 2.69
CA GLY A 237 14.31 -6.17 3.23
C GLY A 237 14.97 -6.20 4.61
N ILE A 238 15.26 -5.02 5.12
CA ILE A 238 15.82 -4.81 6.47
C ILE A 238 15.48 -3.40 6.91
N GLU A 239 15.34 -3.18 8.22
CA GLU A 239 15.31 -1.85 8.80
C GLU A 239 16.53 -1.64 9.70
N LEU A 240 17.46 -0.76 9.29
CA LEU A 240 18.67 -0.46 10.04
C LEU A 240 18.48 0.74 10.96
N SER A 241 18.83 0.59 12.24
CA SER A 241 18.82 1.66 13.23
C SER A 241 20.05 2.55 13.10
N ALA A 242 19.83 3.84 12.88
CA ALA A 242 20.90 4.83 12.77
C ALA A 242 20.92 5.79 13.98
N LYS A 243 22.12 6.11 14.45
CA LYS A 243 22.34 7.13 15.49
C LYS A 243 21.97 8.50 14.94
N VAL A 244 21.18 9.23 15.71
CA VAL A 244 20.76 10.61 15.41
C VAL A 244 20.75 11.44 16.70
N PRO A 245 21.03 12.75 16.65
CA PRO A 245 21.00 13.61 17.85
C PRO A 245 19.59 13.77 18.45
N LYS A 246 18.54 13.67 17.62
CA LYS A 246 17.14 13.88 18.01
C LYS A 246 16.25 12.83 17.38
N GLY A 247 15.25 12.36 18.13
CA GLY A 247 14.28 11.37 17.67
C GLY A 247 14.93 10.01 17.40
N ARG A 248 14.35 9.28 16.45
CA ARG A 248 14.81 7.97 15.98
C ARG A 248 14.92 7.97 14.47
N MET A 249 16.05 7.48 13.96
CA MET A 249 16.30 7.35 12.54
C MET A 249 16.41 5.88 12.18
N HIS A 250 15.56 5.45 11.25
CA HIS A 250 15.68 4.13 10.65
C HIS A 250 15.80 4.25 9.12
N ILE A 251 16.50 3.30 8.53
CA ILE A 251 16.71 3.22 7.09
C ILE A 251 16.27 1.84 6.62
N LEU A 252 15.27 1.81 5.77
CA LEU A 252 14.80 0.61 5.09
C LEU A 252 15.74 0.28 3.94
N GLY A 253 16.14 -0.98 3.82
CA GLY A 253 16.83 -1.52 2.66
C GLY A 253 15.92 -2.50 1.94
N TYR A 254 15.72 -2.32 0.63
CA TYR A 254 14.88 -3.22 -0.17
C TYR A 254 15.66 -3.96 -1.24
N ASN A 255 15.28 -5.21 -1.49
CA ASN A 255 15.89 -6.09 -2.48
C ASN A 255 17.40 -6.29 -2.24
N ILE A 256 17.76 -6.46 -0.97
CA ILE A 256 19.13 -6.73 -0.52
C ILE A 256 19.56 -8.15 -0.90
N ASP A 257 20.83 -8.31 -1.23
CA ASP A 257 21.47 -9.62 -1.36
C ASP A 257 21.72 -10.21 0.04
N LEU A 258 20.92 -11.23 0.38
CA LEU A 258 20.99 -11.93 1.67
C LEU A 258 22.32 -12.69 1.86
N PHE A 259 23.08 -12.95 0.80
CA PHE A 259 24.36 -13.64 0.86
C PHE A 259 25.55 -12.69 0.80
N ASN A 260 25.32 -11.38 0.79
CA ASN A 260 26.39 -10.38 0.79
C ASN A 260 27.26 -10.53 2.06
N PRO A 261 28.58 -10.77 1.92
CA PRO A 261 29.44 -11.01 3.09
C PRO A 261 29.56 -9.82 4.04
N ALA A 262 29.58 -8.59 3.51
CA ALA A 262 29.72 -7.39 4.33
C ALA A 262 28.48 -7.17 5.21
N LEU A 263 27.29 -7.32 4.63
CA LEU A 263 26.03 -7.26 5.36
C LEU A 263 25.97 -8.34 6.44
N ASN A 264 26.22 -9.60 6.09
CA ASN A 264 26.18 -10.73 7.03
C ASN A 264 27.16 -10.55 8.21
N ASN A 265 28.39 -10.14 7.93
CA ASN A 265 29.38 -9.86 8.97
C ASN A 265 28.91 -8.73 9.90
N LYS A 266 28.29 -7.69 9.35
CA LYS A 266 27.77 -6.59 10.15
C LYS A 266 26.57 -7.00 11.01
N MET A 267 25.65 -7.81 10.49
CA MET A 267 24.52 -8.34 11.27
C MET A 267 25.01 -9.17 12.46
N LYS A 268 26.03 -10.03 12.23
CA LYS A 268 26.67 -10.80 13.31
C LYS A 268 27.37 -9.90 14.34
N GLU A 269 28.02 -8.83 13.89
CA GLU A 269 28.62 -7.83 14.78
C GLU A 269 27.55 -7.15 15.67
N LEU A 270 26.44 -6.72 15.09
CA LEU A 270 25.34 -6.08 15.82
C LEU A 270 24.70 -7.04 16.83
N GLN A 271 24.46 -8.30 16.45
CA GLN A 271 23.96 -9.33 17.35
C GLN A 271 24.92 -9.58 18.53
N ASN A 272 26.23 -9.68 18.27
CA ASN A 272 27.22 -9.84 19.34
C ASN A 272 27.27 -8.60 20.25
N ASN A 273 27.15 -7.40 19.69
CA ASN A 273 27.13 -6.16 20.47
C ASN A 273 25.89 -6.10 21.38
N SER A 274 24.73 -6.51 20.88
CA SER A 274 23.48 -6.51 21.64
C SER A 274 23.54 -7.53 22.80
N LEU A 275 24.02 -8.75 22.52
CA LEU A 275 24.27 -9.78 23.54
C LEU A 275 25.24 -9.28 24.63
N ASN A 276 26.40 -8.74 24.23
CA ASN A 276 27.38 -8.22 25.18
C ASN A 276 26.82 -7.07 26.04
N SER A 277 25.98 -6.21 25.44
CA SER A 277 25.31 -5.14 26.18
C SER A 277 24.34 -5.71 27.22
N VAL A 278 23.52 -6.69 26.85
CA VAL A 278 22.58 -7.32 27.78
C VAL A 278 23.29 -8.03 28.91
N LEU A 279 24.33 -8.83 28.62
CA LEU A 279 25.13 -9.49 29.65
C LEU A 279 25.81 -8.50 30.61
N SER A 280 26.29 -7.36 30.09
CA SER A 280 26.88 -6.31 30.93
C SER A 280 25.85 -5.68 31.87
N ILE A 281 24.62 -5.45 31.38
CA ILE A 281 23.52 -4.92 32.20
C ILE A 281 23.11 -5.93 33.27
N LEU A 282 23.01 -7.22 32.92
CA LEU A 282 22.69 -8.29 33.87
C LEU A 282 23.71 -8.38 35.02
N GLU A 283 25.00 -8.27 34.72
CA GLU A 283 26.05 -8.22 35.76
C GLU A 283 25.95 -6.94 36.61
N GLN A 284 25.62 -5.80 36.00
CA GLN A 284 25.48 -4.54 36.71
C GLN A 284 24.27 -4.55 37.67
N ILE A 285 23.12 -5.08 37.24
CA ILE A 285 21.93 -5.17 38.13
C ILE A 285 22.15 -6.16 39.27
N LYS A 286 22.89 -7.25 39.02
CA LYS A 286 23.28 -8.21 40.06
C LYS A 286 24.14 -7.53 41.12
N ARG A 287 25.12 -6.74 40.69
CA ARG A 287 26.03 -6.02 41.58
C ARG A 287 25.32 -4.95 42.42
N ASP A 288 24.47 -4.14 41.79
CA ASP A 288 23.91 -2.95 42.45
C ASP A 288 22.60 -3.22 43.19
N TYR A 289 21.83 -4.22 42.75
CA TYR A 289 20.48 -4.49 43.28
C TYR A 289 20.32 -5.91 43.84
N GLY A 290 21.34 -6.77 43.73
CA GLY A 290 21.25 -8.17 44.18
C GLY A 290 20.26 -9.02 43.36
N ILE A 291 19.86 -8.56 42.17
CA ILE A 291 18.94 -9.29 41.28
C ILE A 291 19.73 -10.39 40.56
N ILE A 292 19.33 -11.63 40.74
CA ILE A 292 20.02 -12.79 40.17
C ILE A 292 19.00 -13.62 39.40
N PHE A 293 19.32 -13.93 38.14
CA PHE A 293 18.56 -14.85 37.32
C PHE A 293 19.25 -16.22 37.27
N THR A 294 18.46 -17.26 37.09
CA THR A 294 18.97 -18.63 36.97
C THR A 294 19.71 -18.82 35.64
N TYR A 295 20.54 -19.88 35.58
CA TYR A 295 21.25 -20.24 34.35
C TYR A 295 20.27 -20.51 33.21
N ASP A 296 19.18 -21.25 33.47
CA ASP A 296 18.20 -21.60 32.44
C ASP A 296 17.46 -20.38 31.89
N GLU A 297 17.19 -19.38 32.73
CA GLU A 297 16.58 -18.12 32.30
C GLU A 297 17.50 -17.28 31.42
N ILE A 298 18.78 -17.18 31.79
CA ILE A 298 19.76 -16.48 30.95
C ILE A 298 19.95 -17.26 29.65
N LYS A 299 19.97 -18.60 29.70
CA LYS A 299 20.06 -19.45 28.53
C LYS A 299 18.85 -19.29 27.60
N GLU A 300 17.64 -19.21 28.15
CA GLU A 300 16.42 -18.93 27.38
C GLU A 300 16.52 -17.56 26.71
N LEU A 301 16.92 -16.53 27.47
CA LEU A 301 17.10 -15.17 27.00
C LEU A 301 18.09 -15.08 25.82
N ILE A 302 19.27 -15.71 25.93
CA ILE A 302 20.31 -15.63 24.88
C ILE A 302 19.97 -16.41 23.60
N ASN A 303 19.04 -17.37 23.69
CA ASN A 303 18.59 -18.17 22.54
C ASN A 303 17.37 -17.56 21.84
N ALA A 304 16.96 -16.34 22.22
CA ALA A 304 15.90 -15.64 21.51
C ALA A 304 16.25 -15.45 20.02
N PRO A 305 15.26 -15.49 19.12
CA PRO A 305 15.50 -15.39 17.68
C PRO A 305 15.92 -13.97 17.24
N HIS A 306 15.81 -12.97 18.11
CA HIS A 306 16.05 -11.56 17.82
C HIS A 306 17.28 -10.98 18.53
N ASN A 307 17.67 -9.78 18.10
CA ASN A 307 18.72 -9.01 18.77
C ASN A 307 18.24 -8.58 20.17
N LEU A 308 18.95 -9.00 21.22
CA LEU A 308 18.56 -8.74 22.60
C LEU A 308 18.67 -7.25 22.99
N GLY A 309 17.77 -6.81 23.85
CA GLY A 309 17.80 -5.47 24.42
C GLY A 309 17.30 -5.40 25.86
N ARG A 310 17.25 -4.17 26.38
CA ARG A 310 16.69 -3.88 27.72
C ARG A 310 15.24 -4.35 27.90
N PRO A 311 14.35 -4.30 26.90
CA PRO A 311 13.00 -4.87 27.03
C PRO A 311 13.00 -6.35 27.38
N ASP A 312 13.96 -7.14 26.90
CA ASP A 312 14.03 -8.57 27.22
C ASP A 312 14.43 -8.80 28.70
N ILE A 313 15.34 -7.98 29.22
CA ILE A 313 15.66 -7.97 30.66
C ILE A 313 14.45 -7.54 31.47
N ALA A 314 13.69 -6.53 31.01
CA ALA A 314 12.47 -6.08 31.70
C ALA A 314 11.42 -7.21 31.80
N LYS A 315 11.21 -7.98 30.73
CA LYS A 315 10.33 -9.16 30.75
C LYS A 315 10.82 -10.18 31.79
N LEU A 316 12.14 -10.38 31.89
CA LEU A 316 12.72 -11.30 32.86
C LEU A 316 12.56 -10.82 34.31
N CYS A 317 12.72 -9.51 34.57
CA CYS A 317 12.41 -8.89 35.87
C CYS A 317 10.95 -9.13 36.28
N ILE A 318 10.01 -9.03 35.33
CA ILE A 318 8.58 -9.25 35.60
C ILE A 318 8.30 -10.72 35.89
N LYS A 319 8.84 -11.63 35.07
CA LYS A 319 8.70 -13.09 35.25
C LYS A 319 9.11 -13.55 36.64
N ASN A 320 10.12 -12.90 37.23
CA ASN A 320 10.67 -13.22 38.56
C ASN A 320 10.11 -12.37 39.70
N GLY A 321 9.13 -11.49 39.44
CA GLY A 321 8.52 -10.66 40.47
C GLY A 321 9.37 -9.49 40.97
N TYR A 322 10.49 -9.17 40.30
CA TYR A 322 11.30 -7.99 40.60
C TYR A 322 10.64 -6.68 40.15
N ALA A 323 9.72 -6.75 39.18
CA ALA A 323 8.90 -5.63 38.74
C ALA A 323 7.50 -6.11 38.33
N LYS A 324 6.49 -5.26 38.39
CA LYS A 324 5.12 -5.56 37.93
C LYS A 324 4.90 -5.14 36.48
N THR A 325 5.66 -4.16 35.99
CA THR A 325 5.52 -3.63 34.63
C THR A 325 6.88 -3.40 33.97
N VAL A 326 6.90 -3.33 32.63
CA VAL A 326 8.12 -3.00 31.88
C VAL A 326 8.65 -1.64 32.30
N LYS A 327 7.77 -0.63 32.42
CA LYS A 327 8.15 0.71 32.87
C LYS A 327 8.81 0.69 34.25
N GLU A 328 8.24 -0.03 35.19
CA GLU A 328 8.81 -0.17 36.54
C GLU A 328 10.20 -0.82 36.51
N ALA A 329 10.41 -1.87 35.71
CA ALA A 329 11.74 -2.46 35.55
C ALA A 329 12.76 -1.45 35.00
N PHE A 330 12.35 -0.63 34.02
CA PHE A 330 13.20 0.43 33.48
C PHE A 330 13.56 1.49 34.52
N ASP A 331 12.56 2.01 35.23
CA ASP A 331 12.71 3.09 36.20
C ASP A 331 13.56 2.66 37.41
N LEU A 332 13.38 1.42 37.89
CA LEU A 332 14.09 0.91 39.07
C LEU A 332 15.52 0.47 38.77
N TYR A 333 15.76 -0.18 37.63
CA TYR A 333 17.01 -0.93 37.40
C TYR A 333 17.69 -0.62 36.07
N LEU A 334 16.95 -0.67 34.95
CA LEU A 334 17.60 -0.79 33.64
C LEU A 334 18.16 0.52 33.10
N VAL A 335 17.58 1.68 33.47
CA VAL A 335 18.11 2.98 33.04
C VAL A 335 19.48 3.24 33.69
N ASP A 336 19.57 3.08 35.01
CA ASP A 336 20.80 3.28 35.76
C ASP A 336 21.90 2.27 35.36
N ALA A 337 21.55 0.97 35.34
CA ALA A 337 22.50 -0.07 34.94
C ALA A 337 23.01 0.12 33.50
N TYR A 338 22.16 0.56 32.58
CA TYR A 338 22.57 0.87 31.21
C TYR A 338 23.53 2.05 31.17
N GLN A 339 23.29 3.14 31.91
CA GLN A 339 24.18 4.30 31.92
C GLN A 339 25.59 3.94 32.41
N LYS A 340 25.69 3.06 33.41
CA LYS A 340 26.98 2.59 33.98
C LYS A 340 27.73 1.62 33.06
N THR A 341 27.02 0.90 32.20
CA THR A 341 27.59 -0.15 31.34
C THR A 341 27.79 0.27 29.88
N ARG A 342 27.14 1.36 29.47
CA ARG A 342 27.22 1.89 28.10
C ARG A 342 28.66 2.30 27.80
N LYS A 343 29.34 1.50 26.96
CA LYS A 343 30.57 1.89 26.27
C LYS A 343 30.24 2.86 25.13
N ASP A 344 31.22 3.64 24.67
CA ASP A 344 31.07 4.64 23.59
C ASP A 344 30.13 4.16 22.48
N ASN A 345 29.20 5.04 22.06
CA ASN A 345 27.99 4.72 21.31
C ASN A 345 28.26 3.98 19.97
N LYS A 346 28.34 2.64 20.00
CA LYS A 346 28.71 1.76 18.87
C LYS A 346 27.61 1.52 17.82
N GLY A 347 26.46 2.18 17.91
CA GLY A 347 25.41 2.07 16.87
C GLY A 347 25.90 2.54 15.49
N LEU A 348 25.18 2.19 14.43
CA LEU A 348 25.50 2.64 13.07
C LEU A 348 25.23 4.14 12.91
N SER A 349 26.05 4.84 12.14
CA SER A 349 25.67 6.12 11.54
C SER A 349 24.78 5.89 10.32
N PHE A 350 23.98 6.90 9.95
CA PHE A 350 23.15 6.77 8.74
C PHE A 350 23.99 6.52 7.48
N LYS A 351 25.22 7.06 7.40
CA LYS A 351 26.14 6.85 6.28
C LYS A 351 26.56 5.38 6.16
N GLU A 352 26.84 4.74 7.30
CA GLU A 352 27.12 3.30 7.34
C GLU A 352 25.88 2.49 6.92
N CYS A 353 24.69 2.84 7.40
CA CYS A 353 23.45 2.17 6.99
C CYS A 353 23.20 2.27 5.48
N LEU A 354 23.30 3.48 4.89
CA LEU A 354 23.16 3.70 3.45
C LEU A 354 24.18 2.87 2.67
N LYS A 355 25.45 2.89 3.10
CA LYS A 355 26.53 2.14 2.46
C LYS A 355 26.27 0.63 2.51
N LEU A 356 25.87 0.08 3.65
CA LEU A 356 25.59 -1.36 3.80
C LEU A 356 24.46 -1.82 2.87
N ILE A 357 23.40 -1.03 2.74
CA ILE A 357 22.28 -1.34 1.86
C ILE A 357 22.73 -1.26 0.39
N LEU A 358 23.48 -0.23 0.00
CA LEU A 358 23.97 -0.09 -1.37
C LEU A 358 24.97 -1.18 -1.76
N ASP A 359 25.92 -1.51 -0.87
CA ASP A 359 26.93 -2.54 -1.09
C ASP A 359 26.31 -3.95 -1.16
N SER A 360 25.12 -4.16 -0.57
CA SER A 360 24.33 -5.39 -0.73
C SER A 360 23.39 -5.35 -1.94
N GLY A 361 23.51 -4.36 -2.83
CA GLY A 361 22.70 -4.23 -4.04
C GLY A 361 21.26 -3.75 -3.79
N GLY A 362 20.93 -3.40 -2.54
CA GLY A 362 19.62 -2.93 -2.15
C GLY A 362 19.38 -1.45 -2.43
N ILE A 363 18.16 -1.02 -2.14
CA ILE A 363 17.70 0.37 -2.29
C ILE A 363 17.49 0.97 -0.90
N PRO A 364 18.27 1.98 -0.49
CA PRO A 364 18.09 2.63 0.80
C PRO A 364 16.95 3.67 0.77
N VAL A 365 16.08 3.60 1.75
CA VAL A 365 14.89 4.41 1.91
C VAL A 365 14.81 4.94 3.34
N LEU A 366 14.56 6.24 3.51
CA LEU A 366 14.35 6.83 4.84
C LEU A 366 12.98 6.37 5.35
N ALA A 367 12.96 5.63 6.46
CA ALA A 367 11.73 5.15 7.10
C ALA A 367 11.05 6.27 7.87
N HIS A 368 9.71 6.24 7.86
CA HIS A 368 8.77 7.04 8.64
C HIS A 368 9.35 8.36 9.22
N PRO A 369 9.63 9.38 8.37
CA PRO A 369 10.45 10.54 8.76
C PRO A 369 9.95 11.33 9.97
N TYR A 370 8.67 11.19 10.33
CA TYR A 370 8.09 11.82 11.52
C TYR A 370 8.82 11.42 12.82
N SER A 371 9.40 10.22 12.89
CA SER A 371 10.11 9.72 14.08
C SER A 371 11.39 10.49 14.41
N LEU A 372 11.91 11.28 13.46
CA LEU A 372 13.07 12.15 13.65
C LEU A 372 12.74 13.39 14.50
N GLU A 373 11.46 13.73 14.64
CA GLU A 373 10.96 14.91 15.37
C GLU A 373 11.59 16.24 14.87
N LEU A 374 11.99 16.27 13.61
CA LEU A 374 12.58 17.45 12.97
C LEU A 374 11.48 18.35 12.40
N ASN A 375 11.72 19.66 12.42
CA ASN A 375 10.90 20.57 11.62
C ASN A 375 11.23 20.42 10.12
N GLU A 376 10.39 20.99 9.26
CA GLU A 376 10.53 20.84 7.80
C GLU A 376 11.91 21.29 7.27
N LYS A 377 12.46 22.40 7.79
CA LYS A 377 13.75 22.93 7.35
C LYS A 377 14.89 21.99 7.73
N GLU A 378 14.90 21.50 8.97
CA GLU A 378 15.86 20.52 9.47
C GLU A 378 15.79 19.22 8.67
N LEU A 379 14.58 18.71 8.43
CA LEU A 379 14.35 17.51 7.65
C LEU A 379 14.89 17.66 6.22
N LEU A 380 14.65 18.80 5.56
CA LEU A 380 15.15 19.06 4.22
C LEU A 380 16.68 19.12 4.16
N ILE A 381 17.34 19.67 5.20
CA ILE A 381 18.81 19.69 5.28
C ILE A 381 19.35 18.26 5.41
N LEU A 382 18.77 17.47 6.32
CA LEU A 382 19.15 16.08 6.53
C LEU A 382 18.94 15.25 5.25
N ILE A 383 17.78 15.35 4.61
CA ILE A 383 17.49 14.59 3.38
C ILE A 383 18.49 14.92 2.28
N LYS A 384 18.90 16.19 2.12
CA LYS A 384 19.95 16.56 1.15
C LYS A 384 21.29 15.90 1.47
N GLU A 385 21.68 15.86 2.74
CA GLU A 385 22.89 15.16 3.16
C GLU A 385 22.77 13.65 2.92
N MET A 386 21.62 13.04 3.22
CA MET A 386 21.41 11.62 2.96
C MET A 386 21.44 11.30 1.46
N ILE A 387 20.87 12.15 0.60
CA ILE A 387 20.92 12.01 -0.86
C ILE A 387 22.38 12.03 -1.36
N SER A 388 23.21 12.96 -0.87
CA SER A 388 24.62 13.01 -1.27
C SER A 388 25.43 11.79 -0.80
N ASN A 389 24.89 11.02 0.15
CA ASN A 389 25.45 9.76 0.64
C ASN A 389 24.72 8.52 0.08
N GLY A 390 23.85 8.68 -0.92
CA GLY A 390 23.26 7.59 -1.67
C GLY A 390 21.85 7.15 -1.23
N LEU A 391 21.12 7.97 -0.47
CA LEU A 391 19.68 7.76 -0.25
C LEU A 391 18.91 7.76 -1.58
N GLN A 392 18.05 6.77 -1.79
CA GLN A 392 17.31 6.59 -3.05
C GLN A 392 15.80 6.74 -2.91
N GLY A 393 15.26 6.63 -1.69
CA GLY A 393 13.83 6.77 -1.46
C GLY A 393 13.45 7.34 -0.10
N ILE A 394 12.16 7.57 0.06
CA ILE A 394 11.52 8.02 1.30
C ILE A 394 10.20 7.28 1.49
N GLU A 395 9.93 6.86 2.73
CA GLU A 395 8.64 6.29 3.10
C GLU A 395 7.60 7.41 3.21
N VAL A 396 6.62 7.38 2.30
CA VAL A 396 5.56 8.41 2.22
C VAL A 396 4.31 7.93 2.95
N TYR A 397 3.93 6.68 2.74
CA TYR A 397 2.71 6.11 3.33
C TYR A 397 3.10 5.24 4.52
N HIS A 398 2.59 5.62 5.70
CA HIS A 398 2.86 4.93 6.95
C HIS A 398 1.66 5.10 7.88
N SER A 399 1.42 4.11 8.74
CA SER A 399 0.27 4.09 9.66
C SER A 399 0.14 5.35 10.52
N HIS A 400 1.26 5.98 10.87
CA HIS A 400 1.29 7.18 11.71
C HIS A 400 1.40 8.51 10.95
N HIS A 401 1.48 8.50 9.61
CA HIS A 401 1.58 9.75 8.86
C HIS A 401 0.22 10.46 8.76
N THR A 402 0.21 11.76 9.04
CA THR A 402 -0.95 12.62 8.74
C THR A 402 -1.04 12.92 7.24
N GLN A 403 -2.17 13.44 6.79
CA GLN A 403 -2.33 13.83 5.37
C GLN A 403 -1.37 14.97 4.98
N GLU A 404 -1.07 15.88 5.91
CA GLU A 404 -0.08 16.94 5.73
C GLU A 404 1.33 16.36 5.56
N GLN A 405 1.71 15.39 6.39
CA GLN A 405 3.00 14.71 6.29
C GLN A 405 3.12 13.93 4.98
N ILE A 406 2.09 13.17 4.59
CA ILE A 406 2.05 12.46 3.30
C ILE A 406 2.26 13.45 2.15
N LYS A 407 1.54 14.59 2.17
CA LYS A 407 1.68 15.63 1.14
C LYS A 407 3.11 16.19 1.10
N LEU A 408 3.67 16.54 2.25
CA LEU A 408 5.05 17.03 2.36
C LEU A 408 6.06 16.02 1.80
N TYR A 409 5.95 14.75 2.19
CA TYR A 409 6.89 13.71 1.74
C TYR A 409 6.74 13.41 0.24
N LEU A 410 5.53 13.50 -0.32
CA LEU A 410 5.33 13.45 -1.78
C LEU A 410 6.00 14.61 -2.50
N GLU A 411 5.90 15.83 -1.97
CA GLU A 411 6.54 17.02 -2.54
C GLU A 411 8.07 16.91 -2.48
N ILE A 412 8.62 16.45 -1.35
CA ILE A 412 10.05 16.15 -1.20
C ILE A 412 10.49 15.08 -2.19
N ALA A 413 9.75 13.97 -2.28
CA ALA A 413 10.09 12.87 -3.19
C ALA A 413 10.11 13.33 -4.64
N LYS A 414 9.11 14.11 -5.07
CA LYS A 414 9.06 14.71 -6.41
C LYS A 414 10.22 15.68 -6.65
N LYS A 415 10.50 16.56 -5.69
CA LYS A 415 11.54 17.60 -5.81
C LYS A 415 12.95 17.02 -5.96
N TYR A 416 13.25 15.95 -5.25
CA TYR A 416 14.58 15.33 -5.24
C TYR A 416 14.64 14.01 -6.02
N ASN A 417 13.59 13.67 -6.77
CA ASN A 417 13.49 12.42 -7.53
C ASN A 417 13.74 11.16 -6.69
N LEU A 418 13.24 11.16 -5.45
CA LEU A 418 13.30 10.00 -4.55
C LEU A 418 12.18 9.01 -4.88
N LEU A 419 12.49 7.72 -4.72
CA LEU A 419 11.50 6.66 -4.80
C LEU A 419 10.53 6.74 -3.61
N ILE A 420 9.24 6.59 -3.90
CA ILE A 420 8.17 6.52 -2.92
C ILE A 420 8.05 5.08 -2.44
N SER A 421 8.23 4.86 -1.14
CA SER A 421 7.90 3.62 -0.43
C SER A 421 6.71 3.80 0.52
N GLY A 422 6.22 2.71 1.09
CA GLY A 422 5.22 2.72 2.15
C GLY A 422 4.90 1.34 2.68
N GLY A 423 4.54 1.29 3.95
CA GLY A 423 4.09 0.10 4.65
C GLY A 423 3.42 0.45 5.96
N THR A 424 2.92 -0.56 6.64
CA THR A 424 2.15 -0.37 7.88
C THR A 424 3.01 -0.27 9.12
N ASP A 425 4.27 -0.69 9.04
CA ASP A 425 5.14 -0.90 10.19
C ASP A 425 4.50 -1.89 11.18
N TYR A 426 3.94 -2.98 10.63
CA TYR A 426 3.17 -3.99 11.35
C TYR A 426 4.09 -4.84 12.24
N HIS A 427 3.69 -5.00 13.51
CA HIS A 427 4.41 -5.77 14.53
C HIS A 427 3.53 -6.86 15.20
N GLY A 428 2.28 -7.05 14.74
CA GLY A 428 1.32 -7.92 15.44
C GLY A 428 0.35 -7.16 16.35
N LYS A 429 -0.76 -7.84 16.69
CA LYS A 429 -1.87 -7.25 17.45
C LYS A 429 -1.57 -7.11 18.94
N ILE A 430 -0.64 -7.91 19.47
CA ILE A 430 -0.20 -7.77 20.86
C ILE A 430 0.71 -6.56 21.01
N VAL A 431 1.59 -6.31 20.03
CA VAL A 431 2.59 -5.24 20.09
C VAL A 431 1.99 -3.89 19.67
N LYS A 432 1.24 -3.86 18.57
CA LYS A 432 0.58 -2.65 18.04
C LYS A 432 -0.89 -2.99 17.68
N PRO A 433 -1.80 -3.05 18.68
CA PRO A 433 -3.18 -3.55 18.51
C PRO A 433 -3.99 -2.77 17.47
N ASP A 434 -3.68 -1.50 17.28
CA ASP A 434 -4.44 -0.61 16.41
C ASP A 434 -3.94 -0.60 14.95
N ILE A 435 -2.86 -1.33 14.63
CA ILE A 435 -2.30 -1.41 13.27
C ILE A 435 -2.72 -2.73 12.62
N GLU A 436 -3.44 -2.64 11.50
CA GLU A 436 -3.78 -3.78 10.66
C GLU A 436 -2.78 -3.93 9.50
N LEU A 437 -2.33 -5.16 9.24
CA LEU A 437 -1.45 -5.48 8.13
C LEU A 437 -2.09 -5.07 6.79
N GLY A 438 -1.33 -4.36 5.94
CA GLY A 438 -1.75 -3.79 4.66
C GLY A 438 -2.59 -2.50 4.73
N THR A 439 -3.20 -2.16 5.88
CA THR A 439 -4.13 -1.01 5.96
C THR A 439 -3.89 0.01 7.07
N GLY A 440 -3.00 -0.29 8.01
CA GLY A 440 -2.58 0.63 9.06
C GLY A 440 -3.67 0.91 10.09
N HIS A 441 -3.69 2.14 10.63
CA HIS A 441 -4.68 2.55 11.62
C HIS A 441 -6.01 2.88 10.95
N ASN A 442 -7.10 2.21 11.34
CA ASN A 442 -8.45 2.50 10.84
C ASN A 442 -8.53 2.56 9.29
N ASN A 443 -7.75 1.73 8.60
CA ASN A 443 -7.62 1.73 7.13
C ASN A 443 -7.12 3.05 6.51
N ASN A 444 -6.32 3.83 7.24
CA ASN A 444 -5.81 5.11 6.78
C ASN A 444 -4.81 5.01 5.61
N ILE A 445 -4.19 3.85 5.40
CA ILE A 445 -3.36 3.56 4.23
C ILE A 445 -3.95 2.40 3.45
N GLN A 446 -3.88 2.47 2.11
CA GLN A 446 -4.25 1.38 1.21
C GLN A 446 -3.40 1.48 -0.05
N ILE A 447 -2.17 0.99 0.07
CA ILE A 447 -1.14 1.18 -0.94
C ILE A 447 -1.37 0.16 -2.07
N ARG A 448 -1.47 0.66 -3.30
CA ARG A 448 -1.67 -0.17 -4.51
C ARG A 448 -0.66 0.12 -5.62
N SER A 449 0.19 1.12 -5.43
CA SER A 449 1.25 1.50 -6.37
C SER A 449 2.32 2.29 -5.64
N LEU A 450 3.58 1.98 -5.94
CA LEU A 450 4.76 2.67 -5.41
C LEU A 450 5.79 2.81 -6.52
N SER A 451 6.48 3.95 -6.61
CA SER A 451 7.53 4.12 -7.61
C SER A 451 8.74 3.21 -7.32
N LEU A 452 8.96 2.85 -6.05
CA LEU A 452 9.96 1.86 -5.64
C LEU A 452 9.74 0.51 -6.33
N LEU A 453 8.50 0.00 -6.35
CA LEU A 453 8.20 -1.28 -7.00
C LEU A 453 8.35 -1.22 -8.52
N ASN A 454 7.98 -0.10 -9.14
CA ASN A 454 8.21 0.12 -10.57
C ASN A 454 9.71 0.08 -10.89
N HIS A 455 10.53 0.70 -10.05
CA HIS A 455 11.99 0.66 -10.19
C HIS A 455 12.55 -0.76 -10.04
N LEU A 456 12.10 -1.52 -9.04
CA LEU A 456 12.51 -2.91 -8.84
C LEU A 456 12.11 -3.83 -10.02
N ASN A 457 10.96 -3.57 -10.65
CA ASN A 457 10.52 -4.34 -11.81
C ASN A 457 11.38 -4.09 -13.06
N ASN A 458 11.85 -2.86 -13.25
CA ASN A 458 12.69 -2.50 -14.40
C ASN A 458 14.14 -3.01 -14.28
N LYS A 459 14.56 -3.47 -13.10
CA LYS A 459 15.89 -4.06 -12.84
C LYS A 459 15.92 -5.58 -13.03
N ARG A 460 14.78 -6.24 -13.18
CA ARG A 460 14.66 -7.66 -13.54
C ARG A 460 14.66 -7.80 -15.05
#